data_AF-A0A545BGN6-F1
#
_entry.id   AF-A0A545BGN6-F1
#
_cell.length_a   1.000
_cell.length_b   1.000
_cell.length_c   1.000
_cell.angle_alpha   90.00
_cell.angle_beta   90.00
_cell.angle_gamma   90.00
#
_symmetry.space_group_name_H-M   'P 1'
#
loop_
_entity.id
_entity.type
_entity.pdbx_description
1 polymer ?
#
loop_
_entity_poly.entity_id
_entity_poly.type
_entity_poly.pdbx_seq_one_letter_code
_entity_poly.pdbx_strand_id
1 'polypeptide(L)'
;MTTQTEETQALLITEHELIALIALAGTDGALKCQTLFRLDHAAGSPLEQAGVATLLERGLMKIENDALLPVGPAATVTAVLADATAWLETALVTPASEHVSFMFGAEQGALLLNLSKYGVHELHPITGSEGMVTTAVQMADYYLNQAPDGFPAAATTRRHFNDGTSRAVHVKAEADGSLSIAAGEGENLDSTALTRDQLDARVRAGLER
;
A
#
# COMPACT_ATOMS: atom_id res chain seq x y z
N MET A 1 14.08 -25.77 21.27
CA MET A 1 14.25 -24.37 20.84
C MET A 1 13.01 -24.02 20.04
N THR A 2 12.07 -23.34 20.66
CA THR A 2 10.91 -22.74 19.98
C THR A 2 11.39 -21.45 19.32
N THR A 3 11.47 -21.45 18.00
CA THR A 3 11.58 -20.22 17.21
C THR A 3 10.35 -19.36 17.51
N GLN A 4 10.49 -18.37 18.38
CA GLN A 4 9.58 -17.23 18.37
C GLN A 4 9.77 -16.57 17.02
N THR A 5 8.75 -16.68 16.16
CA THR A 5 8.60 -15.79 15.02
C THR A 5 8.50 -14.40 15.65
N GLU A 6 9.55 -13.59 15.55
CA GLU A 6 9.42 -12.16 15.84
C GLU A 6 8.29 -11.65 14.94
N GLU A 7 7.15 -11.31 15.53
CA GLU A 7 6.12 -10.57 14.82
C GLU A 7 6.78 -9.26 14.39
N THR A 8 7.02 -9.11 13.09
CA THR A 8 7.62 -7.89 12.55
C THR A 8 6.64 -6.76 12.80
N GLN A 9 6.89 -5.98 13.86
CA GLN A 9 6.00 -4.93 14.31
C GLN A 9 5.89 -3.83 13.24
N ALA A 10 4.68 -3.34 13.02
CA ALA A 10 4.42 -2.24 12.10
C ALA A 10 5.22 -0.99 12.49
N LEU A 11 5.81 -0.31 11.51
CA LEU A 11 6.38 1.01 11.73
C LEU A 11 5.26 2.05 11.69
N LEU A 12 5.04 2.73 12.80
CA LEU A 12 4.18 3.92 12.84
C LEU A 12 4.93 5.10 12.21
N ILE A 13 4.32 5.75 11.23
CA ILE A 13 4.96 6.83 10.47
C ILE A 13 3.98 7.95 10.17
N THR A 14 4.42 9.20 10.25
CA THR A 14 3.60 10.34 9.82
C THR A 14 3.85 10.68 8.35
N GLU A 15 2.96 11.49 7.75
CA GLU A 15 3.14 11.98 6.38
C GLU A 15 4.49 12.70 6.19
N HIS A 16 4.87 13.58 7.12
CA HIS A 16 6.11 14.35 7.00
C HIS A 16 7.36 13.46 7.13
N GLU A 17 7.32 12.42 7.95
CA GLU A 17 8.41 11.43 8.03
C GLU A 17 8.51 10.64 6.73
N LEU A 18 7.38 10.23 6.15
CA LEU A 18 7.35 9.55 4.86
C LEU A 18 7.89 10.44 3.73
N ILE A 19 7.54 11.73 3.73
CA ILE A 19 8.08 12.74 2.80
C ILE A 19 9.60 12.81 2.94
N ALA A 20 10.14 12.86 4.16
CA ALA A 20 11.58 12.90 4.39
C ALA A 20 12.28 11.63 3.90
N LEU A 21 11.72 10.44 4.13
CA LEU A 21 12.30 9.19 3.65
C LEU A 21 12.25 9.08 2.11
N ILE A 22 11.19 9.58 1.47
CA ILE A 22 11.08 9.66 0.01
C ILE A 22 12.15 10.61 -0.56
N ALA A 23 12.28 11.81 0.01
CA ALA A 23 13.26 12.80 -0.41
C ALA A 23 14.70 12.26 -0.27
N LEU A 24 14.97 11.53 0.82
CA LEU A 24 16.26 10.90 1.06
C LEU A 24 16.56 9.75 0.08
N ALA A 25 15.54 8.97 -0.31
CA ALA A 25 15.70 7.95 -1.34
C ALA A 25 16.03 8.56 -2.71
N GLY A 26 15.35 9.65 -3.09
CA GLY A 26 15.73 10.49 -4.24
C GLY A 26 15.68 9.80 -5.61
N THR A 27 14.98 8.68 -5.73
CA THR A 27 14.81 7.93 -6.99
C THR A 27 13.44 8.16 -7.62
N ASP A 28 13.32 7.89 -8.92
CA ASP A 28 12.02 7.96 -9.62
C ASP A 28 10.97 7.03 -8.98
N GLY A 29 11.40 5.88 -8.45
CA GLY A 29 10.52 4.95 -7.75
C GLY A 29 9.95 5.54 -6.46
N ALA A 30 10.80 6.23 -5.68
CA ALA A 30 10.38 6.94 -4.47
C ALA A 30 9.45 8.12 -4.79
N LEU A 31 9.75 8.89 -5.85
CA LEU A 31 8.90 9.98 -6.30
C LEU A 31 7.53 9.49 -6.77
N LYS A 32 7.47 8.33 -7.43
CA LYS A 32 6.19 7.72 -7.78
C LYS A 32 5.36 7.31 -6.56
N CYS A 33 6.01 6.82 -5.49
CA CYS A 33 5.34 6.61 -4.21
C CYS A 33 4.75 7.93 -3.67
N GLN A 34 5.47 9.05 -3.79
CA GLN A 34 4.97 10.37 -3.38
C GLN A 34 3.65 10.72 -4.06
N THR A 35 3.58 10.56 -5.39
CA THR A 35 2.37 10.83 -6.16
C THR A 35 1.23 9.89 -5.80
N LEU A 36 1.51 8.59 -5.65
CA LEU A 36 0.50 7.60 -5.26
C LEU A 36 -0.10 7.88 -3.88
N PHE A 37 0.73 8.31 -2.93
CA PHE A 37 0.28 8.68 -1.59
C PHE A 37 -0.34 10.09 -1.55
N ARG A 38 -0.42 10.78 -2.70
CA ARG A 38 -0.95 12.14 -2.84
C ARG A 38 -0.18 13.18 -2.03
N LEU A 39 1.13 12.98 -1.90
CA LEU A 39 2.05 13.83 -1.14
C LEU A 39 2.82 14.83 -2.02
N ASP A 40 2.46 14.99 -3.30
CA ASP A 40 3.18 15.86 -4.25
C ASP A 40 3.28 17.32 -3.76
N HIS A 41 2.27 17.79 -3.03
CA HIS A 41 2.24 19.14 -2.46
C HIS A 41 3.38 19.43 -1.46
N ALA A 42 4.11 18.40 -1.02
CA ALA A 42 5.08 18.50 0.06
C ALA A 42 6.53 18.50 -0.42
N ALA A 43 6.78 18.27 -1.72
CA ALA A 43 8.12 18.33 -2.28
C ALA A 43 8.77 19.70 -2.04
N GLY A 44 9.94 19.73 -1.40
CA GLY A 44 10.64 20.98 -1.06
C GLY A 44 9.93 21.87 -0.02
N SER A 45 8.91 21.36 0.65
CA SER A 45 8.18 22.08 1.69
C SER A 45 8.88 22.00 3.05
N PRO A 46 8.58 22.90 4.01
CA PRO A 46 9.07 22.79 5.39
C PRO A 46 8.72 21.46 6.08
N LEU A 47 7.75 20.70 5.57
CA LEU A 47 7.36 19.39 6.10
C LEU A 47 8.48 18.36 5.97
N GLU A 48 9.29 18.44 4.92
CA GLU A 48 10.42 17.52 4.75
C GLU A 48 11.42 17.67 5.92
N GLN A 49 11.75 18.90 6.28
CA GLN A 49 12.65 19.20 7.41
C GLN A 49 12.01 18.82 8.76
N ALA A 50 10.70 19.02 8.92
CA ALA A 50 9.97 18.55 10.09
C ALA A 50 9.98 17.01 10.21
N GLY A 51 9.91 16.32 9.06
CA GLY A 51 10.08 14.88 8.95
C GLY A 51 11.45 14.41 9.42
N VAL A 52 12.52 15.02 8.92
CA VAL A 52 13.89 14.75 9.35
C VAL A 52 14.05 14.94 10.86
N ALA A 53 13.58 16.07 11.39
CA ALA A 53 13.65 16.35 12.84
C ALA A 53 12.91 15.27 13.66
N THR A 54 11.71 14.87 13.24
CA THR A 54 10.94 13.85 13.96
C THR A 54 11.61 12.48 13.91
N LEU A 55 12.16 12.09 12.74
CA LEU A 55 12.90 10.84 12.59
C LEU A 55 14.14 10.81 13.49
N LEU A 56 14.86 11.93 13.63
CA LEU A 56 16.01 12.06 14.53
C LEU A 56 15.58 11.90 15.99
N GLU A 57 14.55 12.63 16.43
CA GLU A 57 14.03 12.56 17.81
C GLU A 57 13.53 11.15 18.17
N ARG A 58 12.96 10.43 17.20
CA ARG A 58 12.50 9.05 17.39
C ARG A 58 13.61 8.00 17.27
N GLY A 59 14.84 8.40 16.97
CA GLY A 59 15.95 7.48 16.74
C GLY A 59 15.77 6.58 15.51
N LEU A 60 14.98 7.04 14.53
CA LEU A 60 14.78 6.41 13.21
C LEU A 60 15.70 7.00 12.13
N MET A 61 16.42 8.07 12.48
CA MET A 61 17.46 8.67 11.66
C MET A 61 18.63 9.08 12.57
N LYS A 62 19.83 9.11 12.01
CA LYS A 62 21.03 9.64 12.68
C LYS A 62 21.82 10.53 11.74
N ILE A 63 22.67 11.38 12.32
CA ILE A 63 23.69 12.13 11.59
C ILE A 63 25.02 11.42 11.80
N GLU A 64 25.69 11.03 10.71
CA GLU A 64 27.01 10.42 10.73
C GLU A 64 27.83 10.95 9.57
N ASN A 65 29.05 11.44 9.85
CA ASN A 65 29.93 12.06 8.84
C ASN A 65 29.23 13.14 8.00
N ASP A 66 28.47 14.02 8.66
CA ASP A 66 27.65 15.08 8.04
C ASP A 66 26.57 14.58 7.06
N ALA A 67 26.21 13.30 7.10
CA ALA A 67 25.14 12.70 6.31
C ALA A 67 23.97 12.24 7.20
N LEU A 68 22.74 12.41 6.69
CA LEU A 68 21.53 11.84 7.28
C LEU A 68 21.40 10.39 6.86
N LEU A 69 21.35 9.48 7.84
CA LEU A 69 21.23 8.05 7.62
C LEU A 69 19.98 7.51 8.32
N PRO A 70 19.05 6.86 7.61
CA PRO A 70 17.93 6.19 8.24
C PRO A 70 18.44 4.96 9.01
N VAL A 71 17.80 4.63 10.13
CA VAL A 71 18.21 3.53 11.00
C VAL A 71 17.02 2.65 11.38
N GLY A 72 17.32 1.39 11.72
CA GLY A 72 16.29 0.42 12.10
C GLY A 72 15.24 0.25 11.01
N PRO A 73 13.94 0.20 11.35
CA PRO A 73 12.86 0.01 10.38
C PRO A 73 12.81 1.09 9.29
N ALA A 74 13.20 2.34 9.60
CA ALA A 74 13.22 3.41 8.60
C ALA A 74 14.24 3.16 7.49
N ALA A 75 15.35 2.48 7.78
CA ALA A 75 16.33 2.10 6.77
C ALA A 75 15.74 1.13 5.74
N THR A 76 14.96 0.14 6.21
CA THR A 76 14.23 -0.78 5.33
C THR A 76 13.22 -0.04 4.47
N VAL A 77 12.47 0.90 5.05
CA VAL A 77 11.50 1.73 4.30
C VAL A 77 12.20 2.54 3.22
N THR A 78 13.28 3.25 3.55
CA THR A 78 14.04 4.03 2.56
C THR A 78 14.61 3.15 1.46
N ALA A 79 15.12 1.95 1.77
CA ALA A 79 15.64 1.03 0.77
C ALA A 79 14.54 0.54 -0.19
N VAL A 80 13.38 0.14 0.33
CA VAL A 80 12.25 -0.30 -0.51
C VAL A 80 11.70 0.86 -1.35
N LEU A 81 11.64 2.08 -0.81
CA LEU A 81 11.25 3.27 -1.57
C LEU A 81 12.23 3.54 -2.73
N ALA A 82 13.54 3.46 -2.46
CA ALA A 82 14.58 3.73 -3.45
C ALA A 82 14.51 2.74 -4.62
N ASP A 83 14.27 1.46 -4.34
CA ASP A 83 14.27 0.37 -5.32
C ASP A 83 12.86 0.00 -5.84
N ALA A 84 11.82 0.77 -5.47
CA ALA A 84 10.45 0.45 -5.82
C ALA A 84 10.24 0.39 -7.33
N THR A 85 9.71 -0.75 -7.81
CA THR A 85 9.39 -1.00 -9.23
C THR A 85 7.97 -1.53 -9.43
N ALA A 86 7.25 -1.80 -8.34
CA ALA A 86 5.87 -2.24 -8.34
C ALA A 86 5.06 -1.42 -7.34
N TRP A 87 3.84 -1.03 -7.74
CA TRP A 87 2.90 -0.30 -6.87
C TRP A 87 1.48 -0.82 -7.07
N LEU A 88 0.76 -0.92 -5.96
CA LEU A 88 -0.60 -1.41 -5.89
C LEU A 88 -1.38 -0.53 -4.91
N GLU A 89 -2.60 -0.14 -5.29
CA GLU A 89 -3.57 0.54 -4.43
C GLU A 89 -4.71 -0.46 -4.18
N THR A 90 -5.20 -0.55 -2.95
CA THR A 90 -6.40 -1.33 -2.61
C THR A 90 -7.33 -0.46 -1.79
N ALA A 91 -8.54 -0.26 -2.31
CA ALA A 91 -9.62 0.45 -1.64
C ALA A 91 -10.73 -0.54 -1.29
N LEU A 92 -11.19 -0.49 -0.05
CA LEU A 92 -12.22 -1.36 0.52
C LEU A 92 -13.32 -0.47 1.06
N VAL A 93 -14.56 -0.78 0.73
CA VAL A 93 -15.74 -0.02 1.15
C VAL A 93 -16.79 -0.98 1.67
N THR A 94 -17.30 -0.67 2.86
CA THR A 94 -18.40 -1.37 3.53
C THR A 94 -19.45 -0.35 3.98
N PRO A 95 -20.59 -0.77 4.55
CA PRO A 95 -21.59 0.16 5.08
C PRO A 95 -21.07 1.01 6.24
N ALA A 96 -20.05 0.54 6.97
CA ALA A 96 -19.56 1.17 8.19
C ALA A 96 -18.16 1.79 8.04
N SER A 97 -17.37 1.36 7.05
CA SER A 97 -15.98 1.76 6.90
C SER A 97 -15.52 1.89 5.45
N GLU A 98 -14.51 2.73 5.27
CA GLU A 98 -13.71 2.79 4.06
C GLU A 98 -12.23 2.69 4.45
N HIS A 99 -11.48 1.88 3.74
CA HIS A 99 -10.06 1.68 3.97
C HIS A 99 -9.30 1.75 2.66
N VAL A 100 -8.23 2.54 2.63
CA VAL A 100 -7.32 2.62 1.50
C VAL A 100 -5.93 2.25 1.97
N SER A 101 -5.33 1.31 1.27
CA SER A 101 -3.97 0.86 1.50
C SER A 101 -3.17 0.95 0.21
N PHE A 102 -1.90 1.31 0.35
CA PHE A 102 -0.95 1.30 -0.74
C PHE A 102 0.12 0.27 -0.48
N MET A 103 0.51 -0.47 -1.50
CA MET A 103 1.66 -1.35 -1.44
C MET A 103 2.67 -0.91 -2.47
N PHE A 104 3.94 -0.97 -2.11
CA PHE A 104 5.04 -0.67 -3.00
C PHE A 104 6.17 -1.63 -2.71
N GLY A 105 6.87 -2.04 -3.76
CA GLY A 105 7.82 -3.14 -3.64
C GLY A 105 8.93 -3.10 -4.67
N ALA A 106 10.03 -3.70 -4.26
CA ALA A 106 11.18 -4.07 -5.04
C ALA A 106 11.32 -5.60 -5.04
N GLU A 107 12.30 -6.13 -5.78
CA GLU A 107 12.63 -7.56 -5.77
C GLU A 107 12.96 -8.06 -4.35
N GLN A 108 13.66 -7.24 -3.57
CA GLN A 108 14.22 -7.61 -2.26
C GLN A 108 13.23 -7.44 -1.10
N GLY A 109 12.06 -6.83 -1.32
CA GLY A 109 11.10 -6.54 -0.26
C GLY A 109 9.98 -5.61 -0.72
N ALA A 110 8.87 -5.64 0.02
CA ALA A 110 7.73 -4.77 -0.23
C ALA A 110 7.10 -4.32 1.09
N LEU A 111 6.32 -3.25 1.02
CA LEU A 111 5.66 -2.64 2.17
C LEU A 111 4.18 -2.40 1.86
N LEU A 112 3.35 -2.58 2.88
CA LEU A 112 1.96 -2.18 2.94
C LEU A 112 1.84 -0.94 3.83
N LEU A 113 1.43 0.17 3.25
CA LEU A 113 1.06 1.41 3.91
C LEU A 113 -0.46 1.42 4.12
N ASN A 114 -0.89 1.32 5.39
CA ASN A 114 -2.28 1.55 5.77
C ASN A 114 -2.45 3.00 6.20
N LEU A 115 -3.30 3.73 5.48
CA LEU A 115 -3.62 5.10 5.86
C LEU A 115 -4.53 5.14 7.08
N SER A 116 -4.32 6.16 7.90
CA SER A 116 -5.08 6.42 9.12
C SER A 116 -5.60 7.83 9.03
N LYS A 117 -6.82 8.04 9.53
CA LYS A 117 -7.54 9.32 9.43
C LYS A 117 -6.81 10.49 10.11
N TYR A 118 -5.97 10.21 11.10
CA TYR A 118 -5.33 11.23 11.94
C TYR A 118 -3.82 11.38 11.70
N GLY A 119 -3.30 10.91 10.56
CA GLY A 119 -1.94 11.24 10.10
C GLY A 119 -0.79 10.43 10.71
N VAL A 120 -1.10 9.38 11.50
CA VAL A 120 -0.12 8.34 11.88
C VAL A 120 -0.50 7.05 11.19
N HIS A 121 0.26 6.69 10.18
CA HIS A 121 0.06 5.53 9.31
C HIS A 121 0.85 4.32 9.80
N GLU A 122 0.49 3.15 9.30
CA GLU A 122 1.20 1.92 9.60
C GLU A 122 1.89 1.39 8.34
N LEU A 123 3.19 1.12 8.46
CA LEU A 123 3.97 0.42 7.45
C LEU A 123 4.25 -1.01 7.92
N HIS A 124 3.72 -1.97 7.17
CA HIS A 124 3.88 -3.39 7.42
C HIS A 124 4.77 -3.99 6.32
N PRO A 125 5.85 -4.70 6.66
CA PRO A 125 6.63 -5.42 5.67
C PRO A 125 5.83 -6.61 5.12
N ILE A 126 5.93 -6.83 3.81
CA ILE A 126 5.32 -7.93 3.10
C ILE A 126 6.34 -8.62 2.18
N THR A 127 6.07 -9.87 1.80
CA THR A 127 7.00 -10.73 1.06
C THR A 127 7.12 -10.32 -0.40
N GLY A 128 7.94 -9.32 -0.70
CA GLY A 128 8.29 -8.90 -2.06
C GLY A 128 7.09 -8.51 -2.95
N SER A 129 7.34 -8.31 -4.24
CA SER A 129 6.32 -7.86 -5.19
C SER A 129 5.20 -8.86 -5.43
N GLU A 130 5.48 -10.17 -5.41
CA GLU A 130 4.45 -11.22 -5.50
C GLU A 130 3.53 -11.23 -4.27
N GLY A 131 4.09 -10.95 -3.09
CA GLY A 131 3.34 -10.82 -1.84
C GLY A 131 2.33 -9.68 -1.87
N MET A 132 2.55 -8.61 -2.67
CA MET A 132 1.63 -7.48 -2.78
C MET A 132 0.26 -7.93 -3.33
N VAL A 133 0.25 -8.64 -4.46
CA VAL A 133 -1.01 -9.11 -5.07
C VAL A 133 -1.71 -10.11 -4.16
N THR A 134 -0.95 -11.03 -3.57
CA THR A 134 -1.49 -11.98 -2.59
C THR A 134 -2.14 -11.29 -1.39
N THR A 135 -1.47 -10.27 -0.85
CA THR A 135 -1.99 -9.47 0.27
C THR A 135 -3.28 -8.74 -0.13
N ALA A 136 -3.31 -8.12 -1.30
CA ALA A 136 -4.50 -7.41 -1.78
C ALA A 136 -5.70 -8.34 -1.99
N VAL A 137 -5.47 -9.54 -2.55
CA VAL A 137 -6.51 -10.56 -2.69
C VAL A 137 -7.01 -11.02 -1.32
N GLN A 138 -6.12 -11.26 -0.37
CA GLN A 138 -6.50 -11.66 1.00
C GLN A 138 -7.32 -10.57 1.71
N MET A 139 -6.94 -9.30 1.53
CA MET A 139 -7.71 -8.17 2.05
C MET A 139 -9.11 -8.10 1.42
N ALA A 140 -9.21 -8.23 0.10
CA ALA A 140 -10.48 -8.25 -0.61
C ALA A 140 -11.35 -9.44 -0.19
N ASP A 141 -10.77 -10.63 -0.11
CA ASP A 141 -11.44 -11.86 0.36
C ASP A 141 -12.01 -11.67 1.76
N TYR A 142 -11.20 -11.18 2.70
CA TYR A 142 -11.65 -10.93 4.07
C TYR A 142 -12.87 -10.01 4.11
N TYR A 143 -12.82 -8.87 3.43
CA TYR A 143 -13.91 -7.89 3.44
C TYR A 143 -15.16 -8.36 2.70
N LEU A 144 -15.00 -9.04 1.57
CA LEU A 144 -16.12 -9.45 0.73
C LEU A 144 -16.76 -10.77 1.16
N ASN A 145 -16.00 -11.66 1.82
CA ASN A 145 -16.51 -12.97 2.22
C ASN A 145 -16.86 -13.06 3.70
N GLN A 146 -16.06 -12.46 4.58
CA GLN A 146 -16.38 -12.44 6.02
C GLN A 146 -17.33 -11.29 6.36
N ALA A 147 -17.36 -10.24 5.54
CA ALA A 147 -18.23 -9.07 5.69
C ALA A 147 -18.27 -8.56 7.14
N PRO A 148 -17.11 -8.22 7.73
CA PRO A 148 -17.03 -7.83 9.15
C PRO A 148 -17.98 -6.67 9.49
N ASP A 149 -18.22 -5.79 8.52
CA ASP A 149 -19.09 -4.62 8.61
C ASP A 149 -20.43 -4.80 7.85
N GLY A 150 -20.71 -6.00 7.35
CA GLY A 150 -21.90 -6.34 6.57
C GLY A 150 -21.81 -6.03 5.07
N PHE A 151 -22.93 -6.27 4.39
CA PHE A 151 -23.12 -6.05 2.96
C PHE A 151 -24.05 -4.84 2.70
N PRO A 152 -23.98 -4.20 1.52
CA PRO A 152 -23.06 -4.48 0.40
C PRO A 152 -21.61 -4.06 0.71
N ALA A 153 -20.65 -4.70 0.05
CA ALA A 153 -19.23 -4.39 0.19
C ALA A 153 -18.54 -4.35 -1.18
N ALA A 154 -17.46 -3.59 -1.30
CA ALA A 154 -16.68 -3.49 -2.53
C ALA A 154 -15.19 -3.47 -2.23
N ALA A 155 -14.41 -4.13 -3.08
CA ALA A 155 -12.96 -4.04 -3.12
C ALA A 155 -12.53 -3.58 -4.52
N THR A 156 -11.66 -2.59 -4.57
CA THR A 156 -10.99 -2.17 -5.80
C THR A 156 -9.50 -2.33 -5.60
N THR A 157 -8.85 -3.12 -6.44
CA THR A 157 -7.39 -3.25 -6.46
C THR A 157 -6.89 -2.66 -7.77
N ARG A 158 -5.96 -1.72 -7.70
CA ARG A 158 -5.34 -1.07 -8.86
C ARG A 158 -3.83 -1.28 -8.84
N ARG A 159 -3.27 -1.77 -9.94
CA ARG A 159 -1.83 -1.86 -10.16
C ARG A 159 -1.36 -0.71 -11.04
N HIS A 160 -0.25 -0.09 -10.67
CA HIS A 160 0.36 0.99 -11.44
C HIS A 160 1.66 0.54 -12.08
N PHE A 161 1.88 0.93 -13.34
CA PHE A 161 3.03 0.55 -14.15
C PHE A 161 3.96 1.73 -14.42
N ASN A 162 5.21 1.47 -14.76
CA ASN A 162 6.24 2.49 -14.97
C ASN A 162 5.94 3.46 -16.12
N ASP A 163 5.15 3.03 -17.10
CA ASP A 163 4.70 3.86 -18.22
C ASP A 163 3.57 4.85 -17.85
N GLY A 164 3.18 4.89 -16.57
CA GLY A 164 2.10 5.74 -16.06
C GLY A 164 0.70 5.15 -16.24
N THR A 165 0.58 3.99 -16.90
CA THR A 165 -0.70 3.28 -17.00
C THR A 165 -1.05 2.57 -15.70
N SER A 166 -2.34 2.27 -15.53
CA SER A 166 -2.84 1.46 -14.43
C SER A 166 -3.85 0.44 -14.92
N ARG A 167 -4.05 -0.60 -14.10
CA ARG A 167 -5.09 -1.60 -14.29
C ARG A 167 -5.82 -1.81 -12.99
N ALA A 168 -7.13 -1.67 -13.02
CA ALA A 168 -7.97 -1.88 -11.87
C ALA A 168 -8.89 -3.09 -12.04
N VAL A 169 -9.12 -3.75 -10.92
CA VAL A 169 -10.12 -4.80 -10.76
C VAL A 169 -11.05 -4.37 -9.64
N HIS A 170 -12.35 -4.44 -9.92
CA HIS A 170 -13.41 -4.11 -8.99
C HIS A 170 -14.18 -5.38 -8.68
N VAL A 171 -14.29 -5.72 -7.41
CA VAL A 171 -15.13 -6.82 -6.93
C VAL A 171 -16.18 -6.24 -6.00
N LYS A 172 -17.45 -6.58 -6.24
CA LYS A 172 -18.57 -6.15 -5.42
C LYS A 172 -19.29 -7.35 -4.86
N ALA A 173 -19.65 -7.27 -3.59
CA ALA A 173 -20.60 -8.14 -2.92
C ALA A 173 -21.93 -7.38 -2.76
N GLU A 174 -22.99 -7.92 -3.34
CA GLU A 174 -24.34 -7.39 -3.19
C GLU A 174 -24.90 -7.70 -1.80
N ALA A 175 -26.08 -7.16 -1.49
CA ALA A 175 -26.74 -7.36 -0.20
C ALA A 175 -27.01 -8.84 0.15
N ASP A 176 -27.15 -9.70 -0.86
CA ASP A 176 -27.33 -11.16 -0.72
C ASP A 176 -26.00 -11.93 -0.64
N GLY A 177 -24.87 -11.22 -0.69
CA GLY A 177 -23.52 -11.78 -0.69
C GLY A 177 -23.08 -12.38 -2.03
N SER A 178 -23.86 -12.23 -3.10
CA SER A 178 -23.44 -12.58 -4.45
C SER A 178 -22.31 -11.67 -4.91
N LEU A 179 -21.32 -12.25 -5.60
CA LEU A 179 -20.15 -11.50 -6.05
C LEU A 179 -20.22 -11.20 -7.54
N SER A 180 -19.78 -10.00 -7.91
CA SER A 180 -19.52 -9.60 -9.29
C SER A 180 -18.13 -8.99 -9.42
N ILE A 181 -17.55 -9.10 -10.62
CA ILE A 181 -16.23 -8.58 -10.94
C ILE A 181 -16.26 -7.80 -12.26
N ALA A 182 -15.57 -6.67 -12.27
CA ALA A 182 -15.27 -5.89 -13.46
C ALA A 182 -13.76 -5.56 -13.49
N ALA A 183 -13.20 -5.43 -14.70
CA ALA A 183 -11.81 -5.01 -14.88
C ALA A 183 -11.76 -3.84 -15.86
N GLY A 184 -10.84 -2.91 -15.65
CA GLY A 184 -10.71 -1.67 -16.42
C GLY A 184 -10.74 -0.44 -15.53
N GLU A 185 -10.69 0.73 -16.15
CA GLU A 185 -10.76 2.03 -15.47
C GLU A 185 -12.02 2.77 -15.91
N GLY A 186 -12.61 3.56 -15.00
CA GLY A 186 -13.77 4.40 -15.29
C GLY A 186 -15.11 3.86 -14.77
N GLU A 187 -16.19 4.46 -15.25
CA GLU A 187 -17.56 4.15 -14.82
C GLU A 187 -18.24 3.19 -15.80
N ASN A 188 -19.27 2.47 -15.33
CA ASN A 188 -20.09 1.56 -16.15
C ASN A 188 -19.32 0.40 -16.80
N LEU A 189 -18.32 -0.13 -16.11
CA LEU A 189 -17.61 -1.33 -16.55
C LEU A 189 -18.54 -2.54 -16.61
N ASP A 190 -18.38 -3.38 -17.64
CA ASP A 190 -19.11 -4.64 -17.76
C ASP A 190 -18.72 -5.59 -16.63
N SER A 191 -19.64 -5.79 -15.69
CA SER A 191 -19.47 -6.72 -14.59
C SER A 191 -19.95 -8.11 -14.96
N THR A 192 -19.23 -9.13 -14.52
CA THR A 192 -19.61 -10.53 -14.66
C THR A 192 -19.77 -11.18 -13.28
N ALA A 193 -20.63 -12.19 -13.18
CA ALA A 193 -20.77 -12.95 -11.95
C ALA A 193 -19.42 -13.61 -11.58
N LEU A 194 -19.12 -13.62 -10.28
CA LEU A 194 -17.90 -14.19 -9.71
C LEU A 194 -18.29 -15.22 -8.65
N THR A 195 -17.67 -16.40 -8.66
CA THR A 195 -17.75 -17.32 -7.53
C THR A 195 -16.59 -17.09 -6.57
N ARG A 196 -16.75 -17.46 -5.29
CA ARG A 196 -15.72 -17.26 -4.27
C ARG A 196 -14.40 -17.95 -4.63
N ASP A 197 -14.47 -19.20 -5.10
CA ASP A 197 -13.28 -19.97 -5.53
C ASP A 197 -12.55 -19.36 -6.73
N GLN A 198 -13.20 -18.45 -7.47
CA GLN A 198 -12.61 -17.76 -8.62
C GLN A 198 -11.96 -16.43 -8.24
N LEU A 199 -12.18 -15.91 -7.02
CA LEU A 199 -11.77 -14.56 -6.62
C LEU A 199 -10.28 -14.33 -6.86
N ASP A 200 -9.41 -15.15 -6.28
CA ASP A 200 -7.95 -15.00 -6.40
C ASP A 200 -7.50 -15.03 -7.87
N ALA A 201 -7.87 -16.08 -8.60
CA ALA A 201 -7.46 -16.27 -9.99
C ALA A 201 -7.95 -15.14 -10.91
N ARG A 202 -9.19 -14.65 -10.71
CA ARG A 202 -9.79 -13.60 -11.53
C ARG A 202 -9.21 -12.22 -11.21
N VAL A 203 -8.94 -11.92 -9.95
CA VAL A 203 -8.28 -10.66 -9.55
C VAL A 203 -6.87 -10.62 -10.10
N ARG A 204 -6.07 -11.68 -9.92
CA ARG A 204 -4.71 -11.76 -10.49
C ARG A 204 -4.70 -11.55 -11.99
N ALA A 205 -5.55 -12.29 -12.71
CA ALA A 205 -5.64 -12.18 -14.16
C ALA A 205 -6.02 -10.76 -14.63
N GLY A 206 -6.86 -10.03 -13.88
CA GLY A 206 -7.22 -8.65 -14.20
C GLY A 206 -6.10 -7.64 -13.93
N LEU A 207 -5.17 -7.93 -13.01
CA LEU A 207 -4.03 -7.08 -12.70
C LEU A 207 -2.80 -7.35 -13.60
N GLU A 208 -2.75 -8.49 -14.28
CA GLU A 208 -1.63 -8.92 -15.13
C GLU A 208 -1.84 -8.72 -16.64
N ARG A 209 -3.09 -8.71 -17.11
CA ARG A 209 -3.46 -8.56 -18.53
C ARG A 209 -3.55 -7.12 -18.99
#